data_AF-A0A9E4MFZ4-F1
#
_entry.id   AF-A0A9E4MFZ4-F1
#
_cell.length_a   1.000
_cell.length_b   1.000
_cell.length_c   1.000
_cell.angle_alpha   90.00
_cell.angle_beta   90.00
_cell.angle_gamma   90.00
#
_symmetry.space_group_name_H-M   'P 1'
#
loop_
_entity.id
_entity.type
_entity.pdbx_description
1 polymer ?
#
loop_
_entity_poly.entity_id
_entity_poly.type
_entity_poly.pdbx_seq_one_letter_code
_entity_poly.pdbx_strand_id
1 'polypeptide(L)'
;MTERQKRQACAFYYSALTKHDSHPSWYRELVEKHPQTVASVLLSFARTELQMGRENVSGLWDLTHDAGHAELARLVVPALLRGFPVRCHVRQLPNLTRLLWAARQHVDRDELIEILEKKLAGKSMTVNQRVHWLAAGVVTAPDAYTDRLAEFIDGKELRARQLARFLWSEHPAVFRLAELPPRALEVLIGQSGAAFSIYDLVDRPDHGRRHAMGRHNAQPESTLWNLAELIACLAASPAPEAGDSLRRLADDETLSRWRHHLRTAADRQAAVARDASYERPDLDRIRATLNNAAPANAADLAALALHRIDVVARSIRHANTNDWSQYWNQDGHGRPTDPKPENACRDALLSQLRQRLPAEVGAQPEGQYAASRRADIRLSCLGFHVPIEIKKQSHPNLYRAVRDQLVAGYAQDPATGGHGIFLALWFGDPDQAPPDHTGKRPGSPEELQQRLETGLAVQLTPEQQRKISVRVIDVSKP
;
A
#
# COMPACT_ATOMS: atom_id res chain seq x y z
N MET A 1 -39.86 -4.48 -40.56
CA MET A 1 -40.82 -4.23 -39.45
C MET A 1 -41.14 -2.74 -39.37
N THR A 2 -42.40 -2.37 -39.16
CA THR A 2 -42.79 -0.97 -38.85
C THR A 2 -42.30 -0.58 -37.45
N GLU A 3 -42.16 0.71 -37.16
CA GLU A 3 -41.76 1.18 -35.81
C GLU A 3 -42.67 0.65 -34.69
N ARG A 4 -43.98 0.56 -34.96
CA ARG A 4 -44.95 -0.04 -34.02
C ARG A 4 -44.62 -1.51 -33.73
N GLN A 5 -44.32 -2.29 -34.77
CA GLN A 5 -43.97 -3.71 -34.61
C GLN A 5 -42.66 -3.88 -33.83
N LYS A 6 -41.65 -3.03 -34.07
CA LYS A 6 -40.38 -3.06 -33.32
C LYS A 6 -40.62 -2.80 -31.84
N ARG A 7 -41.38 -1.76 -31.50
CA ARG A 7 -41.72 -1.43 -30.11
C ARG A 7 -42.49 -2.55 -29.40
N GLN A 8 -43.46 -3.16 -30.08
CA GLN A 8 -44.23 -4.29 -29.53
C GLN A 8 -43.35 -5.52 -29.29
N ALA A 9 -42.44 -5.82 -30.21
CA ALA A 9 -41.49 -6.93 -30.05
C ALA A 9 -40.54 -6.70 -28.86
N CYS A 10 -39.98 -5.49 -28.73
CA CYS A 10 -39.14 -5.14 -27.57
C CYS A 10 -39.92 -5.18 -26.25
N ALA A 11 -41.18 -4.73 -26.24
CA ALA A 11 -42.01 -4.77 -25.03
C ALA A 11 -42.25 -6.23 -24.60
N PHE A 12 -42.62 -7.09 -25.55
CA PHE A 12 -42.77 -8.53 -25.32
C PHE A 12 -41.47 -9.15 -24.79
N TYR A 13 -40.32 -8.77 -25.37
CA TYR A 13 -39.02 -9.25 -24.93
C TYR A 13 -38.75 -8.95 -23.46
N TYR A 14 -38.90 -7.69 -23.03
CA TYR A 14 -38.65 -7.33 -21.63
C TYR A 14 -39.70 -7.87 -20.67
N SER A 15 -40.97 -8.01 -21.08
CA SER A 15 -42.05 -8.45 -20.19
C SER A 15 -42.19 -9.98 -20.08
N ALA A 16 -41.82 -10.74 -21.11
CA ALA A 16 -42.16 -12.17 -21.21
C ALA A 16 -40.96 -13.11 -21.38
N LEU A 17 -39.82 -12.65 -21.93
CA LEU A 17 -38.69 -13.51 -22.31
C LEU A 17 -37.54 -13.50 -21.29
N THR A 18 -37.83 -13.27 -20.02
CA THR A 18 -36.87 -12.93 -18.95
C THR A 18 -35.87 -14.03 -18.55
N LYS A 19 -35.81 -15.16 -19.26
CA LYS A 19 -35.01 -16.35 -18.91
C LYS A 19 -34.44 -17.10 -20.12
N HIS A 20 -33.75 -16.40 -21.03
CA HIS A 20 -32.95 -17.07 -22.04
C HIS A 20 -31.46 -16.83 -21.81
N ASP A 21 -30.67 -17.90 -21.88
CA ASP A 21 -29.20 -17.84 -21.77
C ASP A 21 -28.55 -17.05 -22.93
N SER A 22 -29.32 -16.71 -23.97
CA SER A 22 -28.87 -15.87 -25.07
C SER A 22 -29.99 -15.02 -25.68
N HIS A 23 -29.64 -13.80 -26.08
CA HIS A 23 -30.55 -12.89 -26.77
C HIS A 23 -30.93 -13.43 -28.16
N PRO A 24 -32.23 -13.41 -28.55
CA PRO A 24 -32.65 -13.76 -29.90
C PRO A 24 -31.95 -12.90 -30.96
N SER A 25 -31.63 -13.49 -32.12
CA SER A 25 -30.94 -12.79 -33.22
C SER A 25 -31.67 -11.51 -33.65
N TRP A 26 -33.00 -11.57 -33.75
CA TRP A 26 -33.82 -10.41 -34.09
C TRP A 26 -33.70 -9.27 -33.07
N TYR A 27 -33.53 -9.58 -31.78
CA TYR A 27 -33.37 -8.56 -30.74
C TYR A 27 -32.00 -7.90 -30.85
N ARG A 28 -30.93 -8.68 -31.06
CA ARG A 28 -29.58 -8.14 -31.28
C ARG A 28 -29.55 -7.20 -32.49
N GLU A 29 -30.20 -7.58 -33.58
CA GLU A 29 -30.32 -6.73 -34.77
C GLU A 29 -31.09 -5.43 -34.48
N LEU A 30 -32.12 -5.46 -33.63
CA LEU A 30 -32.82 -4.24 -33.22
C LEU A 30 -31.97 -3.36 -32.30
N VAL A 31 -31.18 -3.93 -31.38
CA VAL A 31 -30.25 -3.16 -30.54
C VAL A 31 -29.21 -2.46 -31.40
N GLU A 32 -28.65 -3.15 -32.39
CA GLU A 32 -27.62 -2.61 -33.28
C GLU A 32 -28.17 -1.57 -34.27
N LYS A 33 -29.29 -1.87 -34.95
CA LYS A 33 -29.81 -1.01 -36.04
C LYS A 33 -30.82 0.04 -35.57
N HIS A 34 -31.49 -0.17 -34.44
CA HIS A 34 -32.55 0.70 -33.93
C HIS A 34 -32.44 0.99 -32.41
N PRO A 35 -31.25 1.38 -31.90
CA PRO A 35 -30.99 1.54 -30.48
C PRO A 35 -31.92 2.53 -29.79
N GLN A 36 -32.31 3.62 -30.46
CA GLN A 36 -33.26 4.62 -29.95
C GLN A 36 -34.65 4.03 -29.67
N THR A 37 -35.14 3.18 -30.58
CA THR A 37 -36.45 2.52 -30.42
C THR A 37 -36.40 1.55 -29.25
N VAL A 38 -35.34 0.75 -29.15
CA VAL A 38 -35.15 -0.18 -28.03
C VAL A 38 -35.01 0.56 -26.70
N ALA A 39 -34.20 1.64 -26.67
CA ALA A 39 -33.98 2.49 -25.50
C ALA A 39 -35.29 3.07 -24.95
N SER A 40 -36.15 3.58 -25.84
CA SER A 40 -37.44 4.15 -25.43
C SER A 40 -38.34 3.14 -24.72
N VAL A 41 -38.34 1.88 -25.18
CA VAL A 41 -39.14 0.80 -24.60
C VAL A 41 -38.53 0.33 -23.28
N LEU A 42 -37.21 0.08 -23.25
CA LEU A 42 -36.51 -0.32 -22.04
C LEU A 42 -36.64 0.73 -20.94
N LEU A 43 -36.48 2.01 -21.27
CA LEU A 43 -36.60 3.11 -20.32
C LEU A 43 -38.01 3.16 -19.70
N SER A 44 -39.06 3.04 -20.52
CA SER A 44 -40.45 3.03 -20.05
C SER A 44 -40.74 1.82 -19.15
N PHE A 45 -40.29 0.63 -19.56
CA PHE A 45 -40.47 -0.61 -18.81
C PHE A 45 -39.71 -0.57 -17.47
N ALA A 46 -38.41 -0.33 -17.50
CA ALA A 46 -37.55 -0.37 -16.33
C ALA A 46 -37.94 0.71 -15.31
N ARG A 47 -38.33 1.91 -15.75
CA ARG A 47 -38.81 2.97 -14.84
C ARG A 47 -40.06 2.53 -14.08
N THR A 48 -41.01 1.89 -14.77
CA THR A 48 -42.25 1.39 -14.16
C THR A 48 -41.95 0.31 -13.13
N GLU A 49 -41.14 -0.69 -13.48
CA GLU A 49 -40.76 -1.78 -12.58
C GLU A 49 -40.00 -1.27 -11.33
N LEU A 50 -39.07 -0.32 -11.52
CA LEU A 50 -38.35 0.30 -10.41
C LEU A 50 -39.28 1.06 -9.45
N GLN A 51 -40.26 1.80 -9.98
CA GLN A 51 -41.28 2.50 -9.19
C GLN A 51 -42.19 1.53 -8.44
N MET A 52 -42.49 0.36 -9.03
CA MET A 52 -43.29 -0.69 -8.38
C MET A 52 -42.54 -1.47 -7.31
N GLY A 53 -41.28 -1.16 -7.01
CA GLY A 53 -40.55 -1.85 -5.96
C GLY A 53 -39.90 -3.17 -6.40
N ARG A 54 -39.83 -3.46 -7.70
CA ARG A 54 -39.39 -4.76 -8.22
C ARG A 54 -37.93 -5.05 -7.92
N GLU A 55 -37.67 -6.28 -7.49
CA GLU A 55 -36.33 -6.75 -7.10
C GLU A 55 -35.45 -7.06 -8.32
N ASN A 56 -36.05 -7.60 -9.37
CA ASN A 56 -35.37 -7.93 -10.62
C ASN A 56 -36.05 -7.19 -11.77
N VAL A 57 -35.30 -6.36 -12.48
CA VAL A 57 -35.78 -5.62 -13.65
C VAL A 57 -35.03 -6.14 -14.88
N SER A 58 -35.78 -6.67 -15.83
CA SER A 58 -35.24 -7.26 -17.06
C SER A 58 -34.50 -6.22 -17.90
N GLY A 59 -33.40 -6.65 -18.51
CA GLY A 59 -32.53 -5.81 -19.33
C GLY A 59 -31.49 -4.98 -18.56
N LEU A 60 -31.62 -4.78 -17.25
CA LEU A 60 -30.62 -3.99 -16.49
C LEU A 60 -29.26 -4.67 -16.37
N TRP A 61 -29.24 -6.01 -16.34
CA TRP A 61 -28.00 -6.78 -16.26
C TRP A 61 -27.16 -6.59 -17.52
N ASP A 62 -27.80 -6.64 -18.69
CA ASP A 62 -27.17 -6.49 -20.01
C ASP A 62 -26.48 -5.13 -20.16
N LEU A 63 -27.04 -4.06 -19.60
CA LEU A 63 -26.47 -2.70 -19.66
C LEU A 63 -25.07 -2.58 -19.02
N THR A 64 -24.67 -3.54 -18.19
CA THR A 64 -23.36 -3.56 -17.52
C THR A 64 -22.41 -4.60 -18.11
N HIS A 65 -22.95 -5.70 -18.66
CA HIS A 65 -22.20 -6.91 -18.98
C HIS A 65 -22.18 -7.30 -20.46
N ASP A 66 -23.15 -6.85 -21.26
CA ASP A 66 -23.17 -7.12 -22.70
C ASP A 66 -22.57 -5.93 -23.47
N ALA A 67 -21.42 -6.18 -24.11
CA ALA A 67 -20.76 -5.19 -24.96
C ALA A 67 -21.66 -4.71 -26.12
N GLY A 68 -22.59 -5.55 -26.59
CA GLY A 68 -23.58 -5.21 -27.61
C GLY A 68 -24.60 -4.17 -27.15
N HIS A 69 -24.73 -3.92 -25.85
CA HIS A 69 -25.69 -2.95 -25.29
C HIS A 69 -25.03 -1.63 -24.88
N ALA A 70 -23.77 -1.38 -25.24
CA ALA A 70 -23.06 -0.16 -24.84
C ALA A 70 -23.74 1.14 -25.32
N GLU A 71 -24.30 1.16 -26.54
CA GLU A 71 -25.09 2.31 -27.02
C GLU A 71 -26.42 2.43 -26.27
N LEU A 72 -27.09 1.31 -26.01
CA LEU A 72 -28.32 1.28 -25.24
C LEU A 72 -28.11 1.79 -23.80
N ALA A 73 -27.01 1.41 -23.16
CA ALA A 73 -26.63 1.88 -21.83
C ALA A 73 -26.44 3.41 -21.80
N ARG A 74 -25.75 3.98 -22.81
CA ARG A 74 -25.58 5.43 -22.97
C ARG A 74 -26.92 6.18 -23.05
N LEU A 75 -27.90 5.62 -23.74
CA LEU A 75 -29.22 6.24 -23.91
C LEU A 75 -30.12 6.11 -22.67
N VAL A 76 -30.03 5.00 -21.94
CA VAL A 76 -31.02 4.64 -20.92
C VAL A 76 -30.55 4.94 -19.49
N VAL A 77 -29.28 4.68 -19.18
CA VAL A 77 -28.76 4.72 -17.80
C VAL A 77 -28.87 6.10 -17.15
N PRO A 78 -28.50 7.23 -17.79
CA PRO A 78 -28.64 8.55 -17.17
C PRO A 78 -30.09 8.87 -16.79
N ALA A 79 -31.04 8.54 -17.67
CA ALA A 79 -32.46 8.78 -17.43
C ALA A 79 -33.00 7.90 -16.29
N LEU A 80 -32.59 6.63 -16.22
CA LEU A 80 -32.97 5.73 -15.13
C LEU A 80 -32.37 6.16 -13.79
N LEU A 81 -31.11 6.59 -13.74
CA LEU A 81 -30.50 7.08 -12.51
C LEU A 81 -31.19 8.37 -12.02
N ARG A 82 -31.43 9.35 -12.92
CA ARG A 82 -32.20 10.57 -12.58
C ARG A 82 -33.59 10.21 -12.05
N GLY A 83 -34.28 9.27 -12.69
CA GLY A 83 -35.61 8.79 -12.30
C GLY A 83 -35.64 7.77 -11.16
N PHE A 84 -34.49 7.34 -10.62
CA PHE A 84 -34.44 6.27 -9.63
C PHE A 84 -35.17 6.68 -8.34
N PRO A 85 -35.98 5.79 -7.72
CA PRO A 85 -36.75 6.11 -6.52
C PRO A 85 -35.91 6.75 -5.40
N VAL A 86 -36.46 7.77 -4.74
CA VAL A 86 -35.80 8.47 -3.62
C VAL A 86 -35.57 7.53 -2.43
N ARG A 87 -36.48 6.59 -2.22
CA ARG A 87 -36.35 5.50 -1.25
C ARG A 87 -36.56 4.17 -1.98
N CYS A 88 -35.62 3.25 -1.83
CA CYS A 88 -35.79 1.87 -2.27
C CYS A 88 -35.62 0.89 -1.10
N HIS A 89 -36.29 -0.27 -1.21
CA HIS A 89 -36.10 -1.37 -0.27
C HIS A 89 -34.72 -2.01 -0.48
N VAL A 90 -34.15 -2.66 0.56
CA VAL A 90 -32.82 -3.31 0.47
C VAL A 90 -32.74 -4.33 -0.67
N ARG A 91 -33.86 -5.01 -0.99
CA ARG A 91 -33.97 -5.98 -2.08
C ARG A 91 -33.90 -5.36 -3.49
N GLN A 92 -34.06 -4.03 -3.61
CA GLN A 92 -33.92 -3.32 -4.89
C GLN A 92 -32.52 -2.74 -5.11
N LEU A 93 -31.65 -2.74 -4.11
CA LEU A 93 -30.29 -2.21 -4.23
C LEU A 93 -29.49 -2.83 -5.38
N PRO A 94 -29.60 -4.14 -5.69
CA PRO A 94 -28.90 -4.70 -6.84
C PRO A 94 -29.22 -3.99 -8.17
N ASN A 95 -30.44 -3.47 -8.35
CA ASN A 95 -30.78 -2.70 -9.54
C ASN A 95 -30.08 -1.33 -9.56
N LEU A 96 -29.98 -0.67 -8.40
CA LEU A 96 -29.19 0.57 -8.28
C LEU A 96 -27.72 0.29 -8.58
N THR A 97 -27.14 -0.76 -7.99
CA THR A 97 -25.73 -1.13 -8.17
C THR A 97 -25.39 -1.35 -9.64
N ARG A 98 -26.23 -2.12 -10.36
CA ARG A 98 -26.05 -2.34 -11.82
C ARG A 98 -26.09 -1.04 -12.60
N LEU A 99 -27.06 -0.17 -12.32
CA LEU A 99 -27.16 1.12 -13.00
C LEU A 99 -25.95 2.03 -12.72
N LEU A 100 -25.41 2.03 -11.50
CA LEU A 100 -24.22 2.80 -11.15
C LEU A 100 -22.97 2.29 -11.84
N TRP A 101 -22.80 0.97 -11.94
CA TRP A 101 -21.69 0.37 -12.68
C TRP A 101 -21.81 0.56 -14.19
N ALA A 102 -23.02 0.43 -14.75
CA ALA A 102 -23.27 0.76 -16.15
C ALA A 102 -22.98 2.25 -16.42
N ALA A 103 -23.34 3.14 -15.50
CA ALA A 103 -23.05 4.56 -15.63
C ALA A 103 -21.54 4.82 -15.62
N ARG A 104 -20.80 4.21 -14.69
CA ARG A 104 -19.35 4.35 -14.61
C ARG A 104 -18.61 3.92 -15.89
N GLN A 105 -19.19 2.99 -16.66
CA GLN A 105 -18.62 2.53 -17.93
C GLN A 105 -19.02 3.37 -19.14
N HIS A 106 -20.27 3.82 -19.19
CA HIS A 106 -20.87 4.28 -20.43
C HIS A 106 -21.28 5.74 -20.41
N VAL A 107 -21.56 6.31 -19.24
CA VAL A 107 -22.02 7.69 -19.10
C VAL A 107 -20.82 8.62 -18.97
N ASP A 108 -20.95 9.82 -19.54
CA ASP A 108 -19.93 10.86 -19.40
C ASP A 108 -19.65 11.14 -17.92
N ARG A 109 -18.37 11.38 -17.59
CA ARG A 109 -17.92 11.53 -16.20
C ARG A 109 -18.59 12.72 -15.52
N ASP A 110 -18.69 13.86 -16.21
CA ASP A 110 -19.25 15.08 -15.63
C ASP A 110 -20.78 14.96 -15.49
N GLU A 111 -21.44 14.33 -16.47
CA GLU A 111 -22.87 13.99 -16.36
C GLU A 111 -23.15 13.08 -15.17
N LEU A 112 -22.32 12.05 -14.95
CA LEU A 112 -22.47 11.16 -13.80
C LEU A 112 -22.27 11.92 -12.48
N ILE A 113 -21.25 12.77 -12.38
CA ILE A 113 -21.02 13.62 -11.19
C ILE A 113 -22.25 14.52 -10.92
N GLU A 114 -22.84 15.13 -11.94
CA GLU A 114 -24.07 15.93 -11.79
C GLU A 114 -25.22 15.11 -11.20
N ILE A 115 -25.43 13.88 -11.71
CA ILE A 115 -26.45 12.96 -11.21
C ILE A 115 -26.18 12.58 -9.75
N LEU A 116 -24.92 12.27 -9.41
CA LEU A 116 -24.50 11.91 -8.06
C LEU A 116 -24.78 13.05 -7.07
N GLU A 117 -24.35 14.27 -7.37
CA GLU A 117 -24.58 15.43 -6.50
C GLU A 117 -26.06 15.70 -6.30
N LYS A 118 -26.85 15.70 -7.38
CA LYS A 118 -28.30 15.92 -7.30
C LYS A 118 -28.99 14.88 -6.43
N LYS A 119 -28.57 13.62 -6.49
CA LYS A 119 -29.13 12.53 -5.66
C LYS A 119 -28.68 12.62 -4.21
N LEU A 120 -27.40 12.93 -3.96
CA LEU A 120 -26.84 13.01 -2.61
C LEU A 120 -27.29 14.25 -1.83
N ALA A 121 -27.68 15.32 -2.52
CA ALA A 121 -28.33 16.50 -1.93
C ALA A 121 -29.71 16.19 -1.31
N GLY A 122 -30.38 15.12 -1.77
CA GLY A 122 -31.64 14.65 -1.22
C GLY A 122 -31.49 14.07 0.19
N LYS A 123 -32.28 14.58 1.15
CA LYS A 123 -32.23 14.13 2.57
C LYS A 123 -33.08 12.88 2.86
N SER A 124 -34.02 12.53 1.97
CA SER A 124 -35.04 11.52 2.25
C SER A 124 -34.61 10.08 1.93
N MET A 125 -33.40 9.86 1.42
CA MET A 125 -32.91 8.56 0.97
C MET A 125 -32.56 7.59 2.12
N THR A 126 -32.69 6.28 1.88
CA THR A 126 -32.31 5.27 2.87
C THR A 126 -30.80 5.21 3.07
N VAL A 127 -30.35 4.77 4.24
CA VAL A 127 -28.92 4.65 4.57
C VAL A 127 -28.19 3.74 3.57
N ASN A 128 -28.75 2.56 3.28
CA ASN A 128 -28.11 1.61 2.36
C ASN A 128 -27.98 2.18 0.94
N GLN A 129 -29.01 2.89 0.48
CA GLN A 129 -29.01 3.53 -0.83
C GLN A 129 -27.96 4.66 -0.89
N ARG A 130 -27.85 5.47 0.18
CA ARG A 130 -26.84 6.53 0.28
C ARG A 130 -25.41 5.98 0.22
N VAL A 131 -25.13 4.83 0.84
CA VAL A 131 -23.82 4.15 0.72
C VAL A 131 -23.50 3.84 -0.75
N HIS A 132 -24.46 3.33 -1.53
CA HIS A 132 -24.23 2.98 -2.94
C HIS A 132 -23.90 4.21 -3.78
N TRP A 133 -24.60 5.34 -3.58
CA TRP A 133 -24.31 6.58 -4.28
C TRP A 133 -22.94 7.16 -3.91
N LEU A 134 -22.57 7.14 -2.62
CA LEU A 134 -21.24 7.60 -2.18
C LEU A 134 -20.13 6.70 -2.72
N ALA A 135 -20.33 5.38 -2.70
CA ALA A 135 -19.36 4.43 -3.24
C ALA A 135 -19.19 4.58 -4.76
N ALA A 136 -20.28 4.81 -5.50
CA ALA A 136 -20.23 5.18 -6.92
C ALA A 136 -19.47 6.50 -7.14
N GLY A 137 -19.64 7.47 -6.24
CA GLY A 137 -18.84 8.69 -6.22
C GLY A 137 -17.34 8.41 -6.06
N VAL A 138 -16.94 7.55 -5.13
CA VAL A 138 -15.53 7.19 -4.93
C VAL A 138 -14.93 6.56 -6.19
N VAL A 139 -15.63 5.66 -6.88
CA VAL A 139 -15.09 5.05 -8.10
C VAL A 139 -15.10 5.97 -9.33
N THR A 140 -15.82 7.11 -9.27
CA THR A 140 -15.98 8.06 -10.38
C THR A 140 -15.11 9.32 -10.22
N ALA A 141 -15.08 9.87 -9.01
CA ALA A 141 -14.32 11.07 -8.64
C ALA A 141 -13.80 10.93 -7.19
N PRO A 142 -12.78 10.09 -6.96
CA PRO A 142 -12.24 9.79 -5.63
C PRO A 142 -12.01 11.05 -4.77
N ASP A 143 -11.35 12.06 -5.33
CA ASP A 143 -10.98 13.30 -4.62
C ASP A 143 -12.17 14.03 -4.00
N ALA A 144 -13.36 13.93 -4.63
CA ALA A 144 -14.57 14.61 -4.16
C ALA A 144 -15.41 13.77 -3.18
N TYR A 145 -15.25 12.44 -3.16
CA TYR A 145 -16.17 11.53 -2.47
C TYR A 145 -15.53 10.64 -1.41
N THR A 146 -14.21 10.44 -1.42
CA THR A 146 -13.55 9.52 -0.49
C THR A 146 -13.77 9.91 0.97
N ASP A 147 -13.54 11.17 1.34
CA ASP A 147 -13.74 11.60 2.74
C ASP A 147 -15.23 11.69 3.10
N ARG A 148 -16.11 12.05 2.15
CA ARG A 148 -17.58 12.03 2.36
C ARG A 148 -18.10 10.62 2.64
N LEU A 149 -17.55 9.61 1.95
CA LEU A 149 -17.87 8.21 2.20
C LEU A 149 -17.35 7.77 3.57
N ALA A 150 -16.09 8.12 3.89
CA ALA A 150 -15.47 7.79 5.17
C ALA A 150 -16.29 8.35 6.35
N GLU A 151 -16.60 9.66 6.32
CA GLU A 151 -17.42 10.33 7.34
C GLU A 151 -18.81 9.70 7.46
N PHE A 152 -19.42 9.31 6.34
CA PHE A 152 -20.73 8.67 6.37
C PHE A 152 -20.69 7.24 6.92
N ILE A 153 -19.61 6.49 6.78
CA ILE A 153 -19.54 5.11 7.30
C ILE A 153 -19.07 5.07 8.75
N ASP A 154 -18.24 6.01 9.17
CA ASP A 154 -17.45 5.99 10.40
C ASP A 154 -18.12 5.27 11.60
N GLY A 155 -17.48 4.18 12.03
CA GLY A 155 -17.92 3.34 13.16
C GLY A 155 -19.26 2.62 12.99
N LYS A 156 -19.89 2.62 11.79
CA LYS A 156 -21.19 1.99 11.53
C LYS A 156 -21.04 0.71 10.68
N GLU A 157 -20.95 -0.43 11.36
CA GLU A 157 -20.79 -1.76 10.75
C GLU A 157 -21.81 -2.06 9.62
N LEU A 158 -23.08 -1.71 9.80
CA LEU A 158 -24.09 -1.93 8.76
C LEU A 158 -23.79 -1.15 7.47
N ARG A 159 -23.25 0.07 7.58
CA ARG A 159 -22.88 0.89 6.42
C ARG A 159 -21.64 0.32 5.73
N ALA A 160 -20.66 -0.12 6.50
CA ALA A 160 -19.47 -0.79 6.00
C ALA A 160 -19.80 -2.09 5.26
N ARG A 161 -20.71 -2.92 5.79
CA ARG A 161 -21.19 -4.12 5.08
C ARG A 161 -21.89 -3.78 3.77
N GLN A 162 -22.60 -2.66 3.70
CA GLN A 162 -23.23 -2.21 2.45
C GLN A 162 -22.21 -1.68 1.44
N LEU A 163 -21.14 -1.03 1.89
CA LEU A 163 -20.03 -0.61 1.03
C LEU A 163 -19.41 -1.83 0.36
N ALA A 164 -19.06 -2.82 1.15
CA ALA A 164 -18.57 -4.11 0.67
C ALA A 164 -19.49 -4.77 -0.35
N ARG A 165 -20.80 -4.81 -0.09
CA ARG A 165 -21.79 -5.35 -1.05
C ARG A 165 -21.81 -4.59 -2.38
N PHE A 166 -21.56 -3.28 -2.36
CA PHE A 166 -21.43 -2.49 -3.58
C PHE A 166 -20.14 -2.84 -4.33
N LEU A 167 -18.99 -2.81 -3.64
CA LEU A 167 -17.68 -3.07 -4.24
C LEU A 167 -17.55 -4.48 -4.80
N TRP A 168 -18.20 -5.47 -4.18
CA TRP A 168 -18.10 -6.88 -4.55
C TRP A 168 -19.33 -7.42 -5.24
N SER A 169 -20.21 -6.51 -5.68
CA SER A 169 -21.23 -6.85 -6.66
C SER A 169 -20.56 -7.21 -8.00
N GLU A 170 -21.34 -7.76 -8.93
CA GLU A 170 -20.93 -8.02 -10.32
C GLU A 170 -20.62 -6.69 -11.04
N HIS A 171 -19.48 -6.09 -10.69
CA HIS A 171 -18.93 -4.93 -11.37
C HIS A 171 -18.27 -5.39 -12.68
N PRO A 172 -18.25 -4.54 -13.70
CA PRO A 172 -17.70 -4.89 -14.99
C PRO A 172 -16.22 -5.25 -14.91
N ALA A 173 -15.81 -6.22 -15.74
CA ALA A 173 -14.41 -6.63 -15.87
C ALA A 173 -13.48 -5.48 -16.31
N VAL A 174 -14.04 -4.44 -16.95
CA VAL A 174 -13.30 -3.24 -17.39
C VAL A 174 -12.88 -2.36 -16.21
N PHE A 175 -13.61 -2.40 -15.09
CA PHE A 175 -13.25 -1.60 -13.92
C PHE A 175 -12.06 -2.21 -13.19
N ARG A 176 -11.02 -1.39 -12.99
CA ARG A 176 -9.82 -1.81 -12.26
C ARG A 176 -9.65 -1.02 -10.97
N LEU A 177 -9.71 -1.74 -9.85
CA LEU A 177 -9.45 -1.18 -8.51
C LEU A 177 -8.06 -0.52 -8.41
N ALA A 178 -7.08 -1.04 -9.16
CA ALA A 178 -5.72 -0.50 -9.22
C ALA A 178 -5.64 0.94 -9.76
N GLU A 179 -6.68 1.45 -10.41
CA GLU A 179 -6.73 2.84 -10.94
C GLU A 179 -7.20 3.84 -9.88
N LEU A 180 -7.65 3.38 -8.70
CA LEU A 180 -8.03 4.26 -7.60
C LEU A 180 -6.79 4.82 -6.89
N PRO A 181 -6.81 6.08 -6.43
CA PRO A 181 -5.69 6.66 -5.71
C PRO A 181 -5.49 5.96 -4.36
N PRO A 182 -4.25 5.95 -3.81
CA PRO A 182 -3.92 5.28 -2.55
C PRO A 182 -4.86 5.62 -1.39
N ARG A 183 -5.26 6.91 -1.28
CA ARG A 183 -6.20 7.37 -0.26
C ARG A 183 -7.59 6.73 -0.38
N ALA A 184 -8.09 6.54 -1.60
CA ALA A 184 -9.38 5.88 -1.80
C ALA A 184 -9.29 4.41 -1.40
N LEU A 185 -8.25 3.70 -1.85
CA LEU A 185 -8.01 2.31 -1.45
C LEU A 185 -7.88 2.17 0.07
N GLU A 186 -7.16 3.08 0.73
CA GLU A 186 -7.03 3.11 2.20
C GLU A 186 -8.40 3.18 2.89
N VAL A 187 -9.27 4.10 2.48
CA VAL A 187 -10.62 4.24 3.03
C VAL A 187 -11.46 2.99 2.76
N LEU A 188 -11.42 2.45 1.54
CA LEU A 188 -12.19 1.25 1.20
C LEU A 188 -11.75 0.03 2.02
N ILE A 189 -10.43 -0.15 2.22
CA ILE A 189 -9.85 -1.21 3.05
C ILE A 189 -10.23 -1.02 4.51
N GLY A 190 -10.03 0.18 5.07
CA GLY A 190 -10.30 0.43 6.49
C GLY A 190 -11.77 0.25 6.84
N GLN A 191 -12.65 0.86 6.06
CA GLN A 191 -14.10 0.80 6.33
C GLN A 191 -14.65 -0.62 6.12
N SER A 192 -14.21 -1.34 5.08
CA SER A 192 -14.69 -2.70 4.84
C SER A 192 -14.05 -3.69 5.81
N GLY A 193 -12.74 -3.62 6.01
CA GLY A 193 -11.97 -4.54 6.86
C GLY A 193 -12.42 -4.54 8.32
N ALA A 194 -12.85 -3.39 8.86
CA ALA A 194 -13.39 -3.30 10.22
C ALA A 194 -14.72 -4.05 10.39
N ALA A 195 -15.49 -4.27 9.32
CA ALA A 195 -16.81 -4.89 9.37
C ALA A 195 -16.84 -6.40 9.05
N PHE A 196 -15.72 -6.96 8.56
CA PHE A 196 -15.60 -8.38 8.22
C PHE A 196 -14.49 -9.06 9.01
N SER A 197 -14.84 -10.14 9.71
CA SER A 197 -13.93 -10.96 10.49
C SER A 197 -13.43 -12.15 9.68
N ILE A 198 -12.11 -12.43 9.74
CA ILE A 198 -11.53 -13.70 9.27
C ILE A 198 -12.12 -14.92 10.01
N TYR A 199 -12.65 -14.73 11.22
CA TYR A 199 -13.26 -15.81 12.02
C TYR A 199 -14.71 -16.16 11.67
N ASP A 200 -15.38 -15.39 10.80
CA ASP A 200 -16.71 -15.81 10.27
C ASP A 200 -16.62 -17.03 9.32
N LEU A 201 -15.40 -17.53 9.09
CA LEU A 201 -15.06 -18.65 8.20
C LEU A 201 -14.62 -19.93 8.90
N VAL A 202 -13.93 -19.82 10.04
CA VAL A 202 -13.28 -20.98 10.67
C VAL A 202 -14.29 -21.87 11.41
N ASP A 203 -15.47 -21.34 11.73
CA ASP A 203 -16.50 -22.04 12.52
C ASP A 203 -17.62 -22.68 11.68
N ARG A 204 -17.37 -22.93 10.38
CA ARG A 204 -18.29 -23.73 9.55
C ARG A 204 -17.64 -25.03 9.10
N PRO A 205 -18.10 -26.20 9.60
CA PRO A 205 -17.60 -27.47 9.14
C PRO A 205 -18.04 -27.67 7.69
N ASP A 206 -17.04 -27.81 6.82
CA ASP A 206 -17.05 -28.54 5.56
C ASP A 206 -18.39 -28.56 4.79
N HIS A 207 -18.62 -27.55 3.95
CA HIS A 207 -19.49 -27.70 2.79
C HIS A 207 -18.70 -27.42 1.53
N GLY A 208 -18.16 -28.52 0.99
CA GLY A 208 -17.40 -28.62 -0.23
C GLY A 208 -17.88 -27.76 -1.40
N ARG A 209 -16.88 -27.32 -2.17
CA ARG A 209 -16.92 -26.85 -3.56
C ARG A 209 -18.28 -27.05 -4.23
N ARG A 210 -19.11 -26.01 -4.22
CA ARG A 210 -20.16 -25.81 -5.23
C ARG A 210 -20.08 -24.38 -5.72
N HIS A 211 -19.39 -24.20 -6.85
CA HIS A 211 -19.63 -23.10 -7.77
C HIS A 211 -21.09 -23.21 -8.24
N ALA A 212 -22.00 -22.54 -7.53
CA ALA A 212 -23.39 -22.41 -7.93
C ALA A 212 -23.66 -20.94 -8.24
N MET A 213 -23.81 -20.68 -9.55
CA MET A 213 -24.33 -19.47 -10.14
C MET A 213 -25.58 -18.99 -9.36
N GLY A 214 -25.56 -17.74 -8.90
CA GLY A 214 -26.75 -17.04 -8.42
C GLY A 214 -27.16 -17.31 -6.96
N ARG A 215 -26.55 -16.58 -6.02
CA ARG A 215 -27.22 -16.10 -4.79
C ARG A 215 -26.45 -14.92 -4.19
N HIS A 216 -27.12 -13.77 -4.08
CA HIS A 216 -26.59 -12.45 -3.70
C HIS A 216 -26.19 -12.28 -2.21
N ASN A 217 -25.61 -13.31 -1.60
CA ASN A 217 -24.96 -13.19 -0.31
C ASN A 217 -23.46 -13.42 -0.55
N ALA A 218 -22.65 -12.37 -0.38
CA ALA A 218 -21.20 -12.50 -0.34
C ALA A 218 -20.88 -13.60 0.68
N GLN A 219 -20.35 -14.72 0.20
CA GLN A 219 -19.90 -15.75 1.10
C GLN A 219 -18.69 -15.20 1.88
N PRO A 220 -18.47 -15.61 3.13
CA PRO A 220 -17.34 -15.14 3.90
C PRO A 220 -15.99 -15.34 3.16
N GLU A 221 -15.86 -16.42 2.36
CA GLU A 221 -14.65 -16.71 1.56
C GLU A 221 -14.40 -15.67 0.45
N SER A 222 -15.45 -15.25 -0.25
CA SER A 222 -15.33 -14.24 -1.32
C SER A 222 -14.97 -12.87 -0.75
N THR A 223 -15.46 -12.56 0.45
CA THR A 223 -15.15 -11.29 1.14
C THR A 223 -13.67 -11.17 1.49
N LEU A 224 -13.03 -12.26 1.92
CA LEU A 224 -11.59 -12.25 2.20
C LEU A 224 -10.77 -12.01 0.93
N TRP A 225 -11.12 -12.70 -0.16
CA TRP A 225 -10.43 -12.54 -1.44
C TRP A 225 -10.49 -11.09 -1.92
N ASN A 226 -11.67 -10.47 -1.81
CA ASN A 226 -11.85 -9.11 -2.31
C ASN A 226 -11.15 -8.04 -1.45
N LEU A 227 -11.07 -8.23 -0.13
CA LEU A 227 -10.24 -7.37 0.73
C LEU A 227 -8.75 -7.56 0.44
N ALA A 228 -8.31 -8.81 0.22
CA ALA A 228 -6.94 -9.09 -0.17
C ALA A 228 -6.59 -8.45 -1.53
N GLU A 229 -7.54 -8.40 -2.47
CA GLU A 229 -7.37 -7.69 -3.75
C GLU A 229 -7.17 -6.19 -3.55
N LEU A 230 -7.99 -5.52 -2.72
CA LEU A 230 -7.80 -4.10 -2.41
C LEU A 230 -6.42 -3.82 -1.79
N ILE A 231 -6.01 -4.66 -0.83
CA ILE A 231 -4.68 -4.58 -0.20
C ILE A 231 -3.58 -4.78 -1.25
N ALA A 232 -3.74 -5.74 -2.16
CA ALA A 232 -2.79 -6.00 -3.23
C ALA A 232 -2.70 -4.83 -4.22
N CYS A 233 -3.82 -4.20 -4.59
CA CYS A 233 -3.85 -2.99 -5.41
C CYS A 233 -3.09 -1.84 -4.74
N LEU A 234 -3.32 -1.61 -3.44
CA LEU A 234 -2.60 -0.58 -2.70
C LEU A 234 -1.10 -0.89 -2.63
N ALA A 235 -0.73 -2.16 -2.42
CA ALA A 235 0.67 -2.58 -2.39
C ALA A 235 1.39 -2.51 -3.75
N ALA A 236 0.65 -2.62 -4.85
CA ALA A 236 1.19 -2.50 -6.20
C ALA A 236 1.40 -1.05 -6.65
N SER A 237 0.94 -0.06 -5.87
CA SER A 237 1.13 1.35 -6.18
C SER A 237 2.57 1.79 -5.91
N PRO A 238 3.26 2.42 -6.88
CA PRO A 238 4.61 2.97 -6.68
C PRO A 238 4.62 4.27 -5.86
N ALA A 239 3.45 4.87 -5.61
CA ALA A 239 3.32 6.12 -4.86
C ALA A 239 3.79 5.94 -3.41
N PRO A 240 4.70 6.79 -2.88
CA PRO A 240 5.17 6.70 -1.50
C PRO A 240 4.03 6.71 -0.46
N GLU A 241 2.96 7.48 -0.74
CA GLU A 241 1.78 7.60 0.11
C GLU A 241 1.06 6.26 0.32
N ALA A 242 1.19 5.31 -0.63
CA ALA A 242 0.60 3.98 -0.49
C ALA A 242 1.25 3.17 0.64
N GLY A 243 2.56 3.31 0.83
CA GLY A 243 3.28 2.71 1.94
C GLY A 243 2.84 3.28 3.28
N ASP A 244 2.65 4.60 3.35
CA ASP A 244 2.11 5.27 4.54
C ASP A 244 0.69 4.81 4.87
N SER A 245 -0.18 4.69 3.86
CA SER A 245 -1.54 4.17 4.02
C SER A 245 -1.54 2.73 4.56
N LEU A 246 -0.70 1.84 4.02
CA LEU A 246 -0.60 0.45 4.51
C LEU A 246 -0.13 0.36 5.97
N ARG A 247 0.80 1.23 6.39
CA ARG A 247 1.25 1.32 7.78
C ARG A 247 0.14 1.82 8.70
N ARG A 248 -0.56 2.91 8.35
CA ARG A 248 -1.70 3.42 9.11
C ARG A 248 -2.77 2.35 9.31
N LEU A 249 -3.09 1.61 8.25
CA LEU A 249 -4.04 0.48 8.33
C LEU A 249 -3.52 -0.66 9.23
N ALA A 250 -2.23 -0.97 9.20
CA ALA A 250 -1.66 -2.03 10.04
C ALA A 250 -1.66 -1.66 11.54
N ASP A 251 -1.55 -0.37 11.84
CA ASP A 251 -1.55 0.17 13.20
C ASP A 251 -2.97 0.36 13.76
N ASP A 252 -3.99 0.41 12.90
CA ASP A 252 -5.41 0.45 13.30
C ASP A 252 -5.80 -0.83 14.07
N GLU A 253 -6.29 -0.66 15.30
CA GLU A 253 -6.73 -1.75 16.17
C GLU A 253 -7.97 -2.48 15.62
N THR A 254 -8.85 -1.76 14.93
CA THR A 254 -10.04 -2.35 14.29
C THR A 254 -9.67 -3.34 13.18
N LEU A 255 -8.47 -3.18 12.61
CA LEU A 255 -7.88 -4.03 11.58
C LEU A 255 -6.83 -5.01 12.14
N SER A 256 -6.78 -5.20 13.46
CA SER A 256 -5.82 -6.10 14.12
C SER A 256 -5.74 -7.51 13.51
N ARG A 257 -6.87 -8.02 12.99
CA ARG A 257 -6.98 -9.32 12.31
C ARG A 257 -6.31 -9.34 10.93
N TRP A 258 -6.23 -8.21 10.25
CA TRP A 258 -5.59 -8.01 8.94
C TRP A 258 -4.13 -7.59 9.04
N ARG A 259 -3.63 -7.30 10.25
CA ARG A 259 -2.31 -6.73 10.51
C ARG A 259 -1.16 -7.48 9.84
N HIS A 260 -1.20 -8.83 9.81
CA HIS A 260 -0.16 -9.61 9.14
C HIS A 260 -0.15 -9.38 7.62
N HIS A 261 -1.33 -9.39 6.98
CA HIS A 261 -1.47 -9.12 5.55
C HIS A 261 -1.05 -7.68 5.21
N LEU A 262 -1.46 -6.70 6.02
CA LEU A 262 -1.12 -5.29 5.82
C LEU A 262 0.38 -5.02 5.98
N ARG A 263 1.05 -5.64 6.96
CA ARG A 263 2.51 -5.55 7.11
C ARG A 263 3.26 -6.16 5.92
N THR A 264 2.83 -7.35 5.49
CA THR A 264 3.40 -8.01 4.31
C THR A 264 3.20 -7.18 3.04
N ALA A 265 2.04 -6.55 2.90
CA ALA A 265 1.73 -5.64 1.80
C ALA A 265 2.61 -4.38 1.84
N ALA A 266 2.86 -3.81 3.02
CA ALA A 266 3.77 -2.67 3.18
C ALA A 266 5.21 -3.01 2.75
N ASP A 267 5.71 -4.20 3.12
CA ASP A 267 7.04 -4.66 2.71
C ASP A 267 7.14 -4.84 1.18
N ARG A 268 6.08 -5.36 0.54
CA ARG A 268 6.00 -5.48 -0.92
C ARG A 268 5.95 -4.13 -1.60
N GLN A 269 5.14 -3.20 -1.08
CA GLN A 269 5.03 -1.85 -1.62
C GLN A 269 6.36 -1.10 -1.55
N ALA A 270 7.13 -1.28 -0.47
CA ALA A 270 8.46 -0.74 -0.36
C ALA A 270 9.41 -1.24 -1.46
N ALA A 271 9.29 -2.50 -1.89
CA ALA A 271 10.05 -3.02 -3.02
C ALA A 271 9.60 -2.36 -4.35
N VAL A 272 8.29 -2.27 -4.58
CA VAL A 272 7.72 -1.62 -5.77
C VAL A 272 8.15 -0.16 -5.89
N ALA A 273 8.09 0.59 -4.78
CA ALA A 273 8.49 2.00 -4.76
C ALA A 273 10.00 2.16 -5.05
N ARG A 274 10.85 1.29 -4.50
CA ARG A 274 12.29 1.28 -4.80
C ARG A 274 12.55 1.03 -6.28
N ASP A 275 11.93 0.00 -6.85
CA ASP A 275 12.10 -0.35 -8.27
C ASP A 275 11.63 0.78 -9.19
N ALA A 276 10.50 1.42 -8.87
CA ALA A 276 9.98 2.55 -9.63
C ALA A 276 10.85 3.82 -9.52
N SER A 277 11.49 4.03 -8.37
CA SER A 277 12.41 5.16 -8.12
C SER A 277 13.84 4.94 -8.62
N TYR A 278 14.16 3.73 -9.09
CA TYR A 278 15.52 3.39 -9.48
C TYR A 278 15.91 4.09 -10.79
N GLU A 279 16.85 5.04 -10.68
CA GLU A 279 17.49 5.66 -11.84
C GLU A 279 18.81 4.95 -12.15
N ARG A 280 18.97 4.53 -13.42
CA ARG A 280 20.26 4.05 -13.89
C ARG A 280 21.27 5.20 -13.92
N PRO A 281 22.47 5.02 -13.34
CA PRO A 281 23.55 5.98 -13.54
C PRO A 281 23.88 6.17 -15.01
N ASP A 282 24.10 7.41 -15.43
CA ASP A 282 24.70 7.71 -16.73
C ASP A 282 26.22 7.43 -16.73
N LEU A 283 26.83 7.46 -17.92
CA LEU A 283 28.25 7.17 -18.09
C LEU A 283 29.16 8.16 -17.35
N ASP A 284 28.75 9.42 -17.22
CA ASP A 284 29.54 10.43 -16.54
C ASP A 284 29.58 10.19 -15.03
N ARG A 285 28.44 9.79 -14.43
CA ARG A 285 28.37 9.36 -13.03
C ARG A 285 29.19 8.10 -12.78
N ILE A 286 29.13 7.11 -13.67
CA ILE A 286 29.96 5.90 -13.57
C ILE A 286 31.45 6.28 -13.62
N ARG A 287 31.84 7.16 -14.56
CA ARG A 287 33.21 7.65 -14.69
C ARG A 287 33.67 8.41 -13.43
N ALA A 288 32.79 9.21 -12.83
CA ALA A 288 33.08 9.90 -11.57
C ALA A 288 33.34 8.91 -10.43
N THR A 289 32.48 7.89 -10.25
CA THR A 289 32.70 6.83 -9.25
C THR A 289 34.04 6.12 -9.48
N LEU A 290 34.32 5.72 -10.72
CA LEU A 290 35.57 4.99 -11.06
C LEU A 290 36.83 5.81 -10.80
N ASN A 291 36.73 7.14 -10.82
CA ASN A 291 37.84 8.05 -10.50
C ASN A 291 37.91 8.41 -9.00
N ASN A 292 37.23 7.66 -8.11
CA ASN A 292 37.11 7.95 -6.68
C ASN A 292 36.53 9.34 -6.34
N ALA A 293 35.70 9.89 -7.24
CA ALA A 293 34.97 11.14 -7.01
C ALA A 293 33.59 10.82 -6.37
N ALA A 294 32.52 11.51 -6.81
CA ALA A 294 31.18 11.32 -6.25
C ALA A 294 30.61 9.92 -6.55
N PRO A 295 29.91 9.28 -5.59
CA PRO A 295 29.19 8.03 -5.84
C PRO A 295 28.04 8.24 -6.82
N ALA A 296 27.70 7.22 -7.61
CA ALA A 296 26.66 7.32 -8.63
C ALA A 296 25.28 6.86 -8.17
N ASN A 297 25.22 6.07 -7.09
CA ASN A 297 24.00 5.52 -6.50
C ASN A 297 24.22 5.18 -5.01
N ALA A 298 23.16 4.73 -4.33
CA ALA A 298 23.22 4.38 -2.91
C ALA A 298 24.17 3.20 -2.59
N ALA A 299 24.34 2.23 -3.50
CA ALA A 299 25.29 1.13 -3.31
C ALA A 299 26.74 1.64 -3.33
N ASP A 300 27.08 2.51 -4.30
CA ASP A 300 28.39 3.15 -4.38
C ASP A 300 28.67 4.00 -3.12
N LEU A 301 27.67 4.74 -2.64
CA LEU A 301 27.78 5.52 -1.41
C LEU A 301 28.01 4.63 -0.19
N ALA A 302 27.31 3.50 -0.09
CA ALA A 302 27.52 2.54 1.00
C ALA A 302 28.94 1.93 0.93
N ALA A 303 29.42 1.56 -0.25
CA ALA A 303 30.76 1.03 -0.46
C ALA A 303 31.84 2.06 -0.10
N LEU A 304 31.68 3.30 -0.55
CA LEU A 304 32.56 4.42 -0.21
C LEU A 304 32.58 4.65 1.32
N ALA A 305 31.42 4.66 1.95
CA ALA A 305 31.28 4.85 3.38
C ALA A 305 31.99 3.75 4.17
N LEU A 306 31.78 2.47 3.82
CA LEU A 306 32.47 1.33 4.43
C LEU A 306 33.99 1.45 4.29
N HIS A 307 34.47 1.81 3.10
CA HIS A 307 35.88 2.01 2.87
C HIS A 307 36.46 3.15 3.74
N ARG A 308 35.73 4.27 3.91
CA ARG A 308 36.14 5.36 4.81
C ARG A 308 36.06 5.00 6.29
N ILE A 309 35.08 4.20 6.68
CA ILE A 309 34.98 3.60 8.02
C ILE A 309 36.21 2.73 8.30
N ASP A 310 36.64 1.89 7.37
CA ASP A 310 37.84 1.05 7.52
C ASP A 310 39.13 1.86 7.60
N VAL A 311 39.20 3.01 6.92
CA VAL A 311 40.31 3.97 7.08
C VAL A 311 40.30 4.57 8.49
N VAL A 312 39.13 4.96 9.00
CA VAL A 312 38.98 5.49 10.37
C VAL A 312 39.37 4.44 11.40
N ALA A 313 38.85 3.22 11.29
CA ALA A 313 39.15 2.11 12.20
C ALA A 313 40.66 1.84 12.29
N ARG A 314 41.36 1.82 11.15
CA ARG A 314 42.82 1.67 11.12
C ARG A 314 43.55 2.86 11.76
N SER A 315 43.08 4.09 11.54
CA SER A 315 43.64 5.28 12.20
C SER A 315 43.52 5.17 13.73
N ILE A 316 42.34 4.80 14.23
CA ILE A 316 42.09 4.65 15.66
C ILE A 316 43.06 3.67 16.34
N ARG A 317 43.37 2.55 15.67
CA ARG A 317 44.22 1.48 16.21
C ARG A 317 45.72 1.67 15.97
N HIS A 318 46.10 2.32 14.87
CA HIS A 318 47.49 2.28 14.40
C HIS A 318 48.11 3.65 14.12
N ALA A 319 47.36 4.75 14.18
CA ALA A 319 47.95 6.07 14.02
C ALA A 319 48.80 6.42 15.25
N ASN A 320 49.79 7.30 15.04
CA ASN A 320 50.58 7.88 16.14
C ASN A 320 49.79 8.89 16.97
N THR A 321 48.52 9.15 16.62
CA THR A 321 47.58 9.97 17.37
C THR A 321 46.76 9.10 18.31
N ASN A 322 46.42 9.62 19.50
CA ASN A 322 45.56 8.91 20.47
C ASN A 322 44.08 9.01 20.07
N ASP A 323 43.74 8.64 18.84
CA ASP A 323 42.38 8.78 18.28
C ASP A 323 41.36 7.94 19.07
N TRP A 324 41.78 6.81 19.64
CA TRP A 324 40.96 5.98 20.56
C TRP A 324 40.43 6.80 21.75
N SER A 325 41.18 7.80 22.25
CA SER A 325 40.77 8.60 23.41
C SER A 325 39.51 9.42 23.17
N GLN A 326 39.14 9.67 21.91
CA GLN A 326 37.89 10.36 21.56
C GLN A 326 36.65 9.58 21.99
N TYR A 327 36.76 8.26 22.19
CA TYR A 327 35.68 7.34 22.55
C TYR A 327 35.60 7.02 24.06
N TRP A 328 36.57 7.49 24.86
CA TRP A 328 36.67 7.18 26.28
C TRP A 328 36.64 8.44 27.15
N ASN A 329 35.98 8.37 28.31
CA ASN A 329 36.22 9.33 29.37
C ASN A 329 37.64 9.13 29.93
N GLN A 330 38.28 10.22 30.36
CA GLN A 330 39.64 10.20 30.88
C GLN A 330 39.70 10.76 32.30
N ASP A 331 40.53 10.15 33.13
CA ASP A 331 40.87 10.71 34.44
C ASP A 331 41.81 11.93 34.33
N GLY A 332 42.14 12.55 35.47
CA GLY A 332 43.07 13.69 35.52
C GLY A 332 44.50 13.39 35.03
N HIS A 333 44.80 12.12 34.73
CA HIS A 333 46.08 11.66 34.18
C HIS A 333 45.96 11.17 32.72
N GLY A 334 44.81 11.38 32.07
CA GLY A 334 44.58 10.99 30.67
C GLY A 334 44.34 9.49 30.46
N ARG A 335 44.11 8.71 31.52
CA ARG A 335 43.84 7.27 31.42
C ARG A 335 42.36 7.03 31.14
N PRO A 336 42.00 6.07 30.28
CA PRO A 336 40.60 5.74 30.02
C PRO A 336 39.93 5.22 31.29
N THR A 337 38.74 5.73 31.59
CA THR A 337 37.89 5.23 32.69
C THR A 337 36.77 4.36 32.12
N ASP A 338 35.81 4.98 31.46
CA ASP A 338 34.59 4.37 30.97
C ASP A 338 34.29 4.85 29.54
N PRO A 339 33.65 4.01 28.71
CA PRO A 339 33.21 4.39 27.37
C PRO A 339 32.31 5.62 27.40
N LYS A 340 32.53 6.56 26.48
CA LYS A 340 31.64 7.71 26.34
C LYS A 340 30.19 7.28 25.97
N PRO A 341 29.20 8.16 26.21
CA PRO A 341 27.84 7.95 25.73
C PRO A 341 27.80 7.74 24.20
N GLU A 342 26.86 6.93 23.71
CA GLU A 342 26.74 6.55 22.30
C GLU A 342 26.69 7.76 21.35
N ASN A 343 25.95 8.80 21.73
CA ASN A 343 25.88 10.07 21.01
C ASN A 343 27.25 10.76 20.84
N ALA A 344 28.08 10.76 21.88
CA ALA A 344 29.41 11.37 21.80
C ALA A 344 30.36 10.55 20.90
N CYS A 345 30.24 9.22 20.95
CA CYS A 345 30.99 8.34 20.06
C CYS A 345 30.56 8.50 18.59
N ARG A 346 29.25 8.66 18.32
CA ARG A 346 28.72 9.02 17.00
C ARG A 346 29.33 10.32 16.51
N ASP A 347 29.32 11.38 17.33
CA ASP A 347 29.81 12.70 16.92
C ASP A 347 31.31 12.68 16.61
N ALA A 348 32.09 11.91 17.38
CA ALA A 348 33.51 11.67 17.10
C ALA A 348 33.71 10.96 15.76
N LEU A 349 33.00 9.86 15.51
CA LEU A 349 33.07 9.14 14.23
C LEU A 349 32.63 10.04 13.06
N LEU A 350 31.53 10.78 13.22
CA LEU A 350 31.00 11.68 12.20
C LEU A 350 32.03 12.76 11.81
N SER A 351 32.70 13.36 12.80
CA SER A 351 33.76 14.34 12.55
C SER A 351 34.90 13.74 11.71
N GLN A 352 35.33 12.52 12.05
CA GLN A 352 36.40 11.84 11.32
C GLN A 352 35.97 11.42 9.91
N LEU A 353 34.72 11.01 9.71
CA LEU A 353 34.16 10.69 8.40
C LEU A 353 34.08 11.93 7.50
N ARG A 354 33.61 13.07 8.01
CA ARG A 354 33.52 14.32 7.25
C ARG A 354 34.86 14.78 6.66
N GLN A 355 35.97 14.53 7.36
CA GLN A 355 37.31 14.85 6.87
C GLN A 355 37.78 13.96 5.71
N ARG A 356 37.14 12.80 5.52
CA ARG A 356 37.58 11.73 4.60
C ARG A 356 36.59 11.46 3.47
N LEU A 357 35.40 12.06 3.54
CA LEU A 357 34.39 11.97 2.50
C LEU A 357 34.64 13.02 1.40
N PRO A 358 34.29 12.72 0.14
CA PRO A 358 34.28 13.72 -0.93
C PRO A 358 33.37 14.91 -0.59
N ALA A 359 33.65 16.08 -1.17
CA ALA A 359 32.90 17.31 -0.89
C ALA A 359 31.41 17.21 -1.27
N GLU A 360 31.10 16.35 -2.23
CA GLU A 360 29.76 16.07 -2.74
C GLU A 360 28.93 15.20 -1.79
N VAL A 361 29.58 14.52 -0.85
CA VAL A 361 28.92 13.64 0.12
C VAL A 361 28.67 14.40 1.42
N GLY A 362 27.41 14.74 1.66
CA GLY A 362 26.97 15.28 2.94
C GLY A 362 26.93 14.19 4.02
N ALA A 363 27.43 14.50 5.22
CA ALA A 363 27.28 13.65 6.40
C ALA A 363 26.69 14.48 7.54
N GLN A 364 25.54 14.05 8.07
CA GLN A 364 24.79 14.81 9.09
C GLN A 364 24.41 13.91 10.28
N PRO A 365 24.47 14.42 11.53
CA PRO A 365 23.85 13.77 12.67
C PRO A 365 22.32 13.95 12.58
N GLU A 366 21.55 13.11 13.25
CA GLU A 366 20.09 13.26 13.26
C GLU A 366 19.67 14.65 13.79
N GLY A 367 18.80 15.35 13.04
CA GLY A 367 18.22 16.64 13.38
C GLY A 367 16.81 16.51 13.95
N GLN A 368 16.51 17.30 15.00
CA GLN A 368 15.25 17.37 15.73
C GLN A 368 14.06 17.90 14.89
N TYR A 369 13.60 17.24 13.83
CA TYR A 369 12.30 17.57 13.23
C TYR A 369 11.56 16.36 12.65
N ALA A 370 10.36 16.16 13.21
CA ALA A 370 9.20 15.42 12.73
C ALA A 370 9.34 13.90 12.49
N ALA A 371 8.71 13.17 13.42
CA ALA A 371 8.16 11.81 13.32
C ALA A 371 9.13 10.65 12.96
N SER A 372 9.43 9.88 14.01
CA SER A 372 9.71 8.43 14.06
C SER A 372 11.00 7.86 13.44
N ARG A 373 11.93 7.45 14.33
CA ARG A 373 13.01 6.45 14.19
C ARG A 373 13.90 6.57 12.95
N ARG A 374 14.89 7.47 12.98
CA ARG A 374 15.94 7.56 11.96
C ARG A 374 17.30 7.10 12.53
N ALA A 375 18.23 6.81 11.64
CA ALA A 375 19.54 6.27 11.98
C ALA A 375 20.50 7.34 12.55
N ASP A 376 21.51 6.91 13.31
CA ASP A 376 22.47 7.78 13.99
C ASP A 376 23.22 8.75 13.07
N ILE A 377 23.62 8.32 11.86
CA ILE A 377 24.24 9.18 10.84
C ILE A 377 23.53 9.00 9.51
N ARG A 378 23.29 10.10 8.79
CA ARG A 378 22.81 10.10 7.40
C ARG A 378 23.91 10.58 6.47
N LEU A 379 24.31 9.74 5.51
CA LEU A 379 25.16 10.13 4.38
C LEU A 379 24.28 10.43 3.18
N SER A 380 24.41 11.57 2.51
CA SER A 380 23.60 11.95 1.35
C SER A 380 24.46 12.42 0.18
N CYS A 381 24.03 12.08 -1.04
CA CYS A 381 24.68 12.51 -2.28
C CYS A 381 23.63 12.48 -3.41
N LEU A 382 23.54 13.55 -4.20
CA LEU A 382 22.73 13.61 -5.44
C LEU A 382 21.31 13.01 -5.34
N GLY A 383 20.61 13.25 -4.23
CA GLY A 383 19.22 12.82 -4.01
C GLY A 383 19.05 11.44 -3.35
N PHE A 384 20.10 10.60 -3.31
CA PHE A 384 20.10 9.35 -2.55
C PHE A 384 20.87 9.49 -1.23
N HIS A 385 20.65 8.56 -0.31
CA HIS A 385 21.33 8.56 0.99
C HIS A 385 21.48 7.17 1.59
N VAL A 386 22.51 6.98 2.41
CA VAL A 386 22.77 5.74 3.14
C VAL A 386 22.80 6.06 4.63
N PRO A 387 21.83 5.55 5.39
CA PRO A 387 21.89 5.65 6.85
C PRO A 387 22.97 4.73 7.46
N ILE A 388 23.45 5.11 8.65
CA ILE A 388 24.37 4.35 9.48
C ILE A 388 23.80 4.31 10.90
N GLU A 389 23.51 3.11 11.42
CA GLU A 389 23.14 2.90 12.82
C GLU A 389 24.36 2.48 13.61
N ILE A 390 24.60 3.13 14.76
CA ILE A 390 25.76 2.91 15.61
C ILE A 390 25.29 2.34 16.94
N LYS A 391 25.95 1.28 17.40
CA LYS A 391 25.71 0.72 18.73
C LYS A 391 27.02 0.45 19.46
N LYS A 392 27.04 0.67 20.78
CA LYS A 392 28.15 0.16 21.61
C LYS A 392 28.05 -1.36 21.74
N GLN A 393 29.19 -2.03 21.94
CA GLN A 393 29.21 -3.48 22.21
C GLN A 393 28.29 -3.88 23.37
N SER A 394 28.11 -3.00 24.36
CA SER A 394 27.31 -3.24 25.56
C SER A 394 25.80 -3.02 25.37
N HIS A 395 25.36 -2.69 24.16
CA HIS A 395 23.96 -2.41 23.92
C HIS A 395 23.10 -3.69 24.08
N PRO A 396 22.06 -3.70 24.92
CA PRO A 396 21.33 -4.94 25.26
C PRO A 396 20.63 -5.58 24.06
N ASN A 397 20.24 -4.78 23.06
CA ASN A 397 19.58 -5.24 21.85
C ASN A 397 20.51 -5.31 20.63
N LEU A 398 21.83 -5.43 20.82
CA LEU A 398 22.83 -5.37 19.74
C LEU A 398 22.47 -6.22 18.52
N TYR A 399 22.07 -7.48 18.72
CA TYR A 399 21.73 -8.41 17.62
C TYR A 399 20.35 -8.20 16.99
N ARG A 400 19.44 -7.49 17.68
CA ARG A 400 18.09 -7.17 17.17
C ARG A 400 18.03 -5.80 16.51
N ALA A 401 18.92 -4.89 16.91
CA ALA A 401 18.98 -3.51 16.42
C ALA A 401 19.06 -3.43 14.90
N VAL A 402 19.77 -4.37 14.24
CA VAL A 402 19.82 -4.37 12.77
C VAL A 402 18.44 -4.54 12.13
N ARG A 403 17.61 -5.46 12.63
CA ARG A 403 16.25 -5.61 12.10
C ARG A 403 15.34 -4.47 12.56
N ASP A 404 15.37 -4.18 13.86
CA ASP A 404 14.37 -3.34 14.53
C ASP A 404 14.58 -1.84 14.30
N GLN A 405 15.82 -1.42 14.02
CA GLN A 405 16.20 -0.01 13.86
C GLN A 405 16.71 0.26 12.45
N LEU A 406 17.62 -0.58 11.95
CA LEU A 406 18.12 -0.44 10.60
C LEU A 406 16.95 -0.78 9.65
N VAL A 407 16.65 -2.06 9.42
CA VAL A 407 15.73 -2.53 8.38
C VAL A 407 14.32 -1.93 8.48
N ALA A 408 13.78 -1.79 9.70
CA ALA A 408 12.49 -1.15 9.94
C ALA A 408 12.44 0.33 9.49
N GLY A 409 13.60 1.01 9.45
CA GLY A 409 13.79 2.37 8.93
C GLY A 409 14.05 2.42 7.42
N TYR A 410 14.94 1.57 6.86
CA TYR A 410 15.30 1.61 5.42
C TYR A 410 14.16 1.25 4.48
N ALA A 411 13.19 0.46 4.93
CA ALA A 411 12.07 0.04 4.09
C ALA A 411 11.17 1.21 3.66
N GLN A 412 11.30 2.39 4.28
CA GLN A 412 10.37 3.51 4.06
C GLN A 412 10.87 4.55 3.05
N ASP A 413 12.19 4.67 2.86
CA ASP A 413 12.76 5.70 1.99
C ASP A 413 13.38 5.09 0.71
N PRO A 414 12.72 5.25 -0.46
CA PRO A 414 13.21 4.75 -1.73
C PRO A 414 14.62 5.26 -2.09
N ALA A 415 14.99 6.46 -1.61
CA ALA A 415 16.28 7.08 -1.89
C ALA A 415 17.46 6.37 -1.20
N THR A 416 17.21 5.37 -0.35
CA THR A 416 18.26 4.47 0.16
C THR A 416 18.60 3.34 -0.80
N GLY A 417 17.72 3.02 -1.76
CA GLY A 417 17.81 1.77 -2.53
C GLY A 417 17.79 0.51 -1.67
N GLY A 418 17.42 0.63 -0.38
CA GLY A 418 17.52 -0.41 0.64
C GLY A 418 18.92 -0.60 1.27
N HIS A 419 19.90 0.26 0.95
CA HIS A 419 21.28 0.14 1.46
C HIS A 419 21.45 0.80 2.82
N GLY A 420 22.13 0.11 3.73
CA GLY A 420 22.40 0.58 5.09
C GLY A 420 23.61 -0.03 5.75
N ILE A 421 24.15 0.66 6.76
CA ILE A 421 25.34 0.22 7.49
C ILE A 421 25.02 0.11 8.98
N PHE A 422 25.21 -1.09 9.55
CA PHE A 422 25.24 -1.29 10.99
C PHE A 422 26.69 -1.23 11.48
N LEU A 423 26.94 -0.41 12.51
CA LEU A 423 28.27 -0.20 13.05
C LEU A 423 28.28 -0.49 14.55
N ALA A 424 29.10 -1.44 14.99
CA ALA A 424 29.31 -1.68 16.42
C ALA A 424 30.67 -1.14 16.88
N LEU A 425 30.69 -0.46 18.02
CA LEU A 425 31.92 0.03 18.66
C LEU A 425 32.37 -0.96 19.74
N TRP A 426 33.55 -1.56 19.56
CA TRP A 426 34.17 -2.50 20.48
C TRP A 426 35.13 -1.79 21.43
N PHE A 427 34.96 -1.99 22.73
CA PHE A 427 35.68 -1.31 23.81
C PHE A 427 36.67 -2.24 24.55
N GLY A 428 36.90 -3.46 24.05
CA GLY A 428 37.98 -4.33 24.52
C GLY A 428 37.59 -5.34 25.60
N ASP A 429 36.42 -5.22 26.20
CA ASP A 429 35.92 -6.14 27.24
C ASP A 429 34.83 -7.08 26.68
N PRO A 430 35.14 -8.37 26.42
CA PRO A 430 34.19 -9.36 25.92
C PRO A 430 32.93 -9.54 26.77
N ASP A 431 33.02 -9.34 28.09
CA ASP A 431 31.92 -9.60 29.01
C ASP A 431 30.80 -8.57 28.92
N GLN A 432 31.09 -7.41 28.34
CA GLN A 432 30.11 -6.38 28.09
C GLN A 432 29.22 -6.69 26.89
N ALA A 433 29.69 -7.49 25.93
CA ALA A 433 28.88 -7.85 24.78
C ALA A 433 27.76 -8.83 25.21
N PRO A 434 26.50 -8.60 24.84
CA PRO A 434 25.44 -9.55 25.11
C PRO A 434 25.72 -10.88 24.38
N PRO A 435 25.27 -12.02 24.93
CA PRO A 435 25.31 -13.28 24.21
C PRO A 435 24.39 -13.24 22.98
N ASP A 436 24.77 -13.97 21.94
CA ASP A 436 23.91 -14.16 20.76
C ASP A 436 22.78 -15.18 21.02
N HIS A 437 22.03 -15.54 19.97
CA HIS A 437 20.94 -16.53 20.04
C HIS A 437 21.42 -17.95 20.43
N THR A 438 22.72 -18.23 20.36
CA THR A 438 23.34 -19.49 20.80
C THR A 438 23.81 -19.44 22.26
N GLY A 439 23.66 -18.29 22.93
CA GLY A 439 24.12 -18.07 24.30
C GLY A 439 25.61 -17.75 24.43
N LYS A 440 26.32 -17.53 23.32
CA LYS A 440 27.78 -17.28 23.33
C LYS A 440 28.09 -15.79 23.18
N ARG A 441 29.12 -15.33 23.89
CA ARG A 441 29.67 -13.96 23.77
C ARG A 441 30.84 -13.95 22.78
N PRO A 442 31.01 -12.88 21.99
CA PRO A 442 32.22 -12.69 21.18
C PRO A 442 33.42 -12.41 22.07
N GLY A 443 34.57 -13.02 21.77
CA GLY A 443 35.85 -12.77 22.44
C GLY A 443 36.70 -11.68 21.78
N SER A 444 36.37 -11.27 20.56
CA SER A 444 37.12 -10.27 19.79
C SER A 444 36.19 -9.40 18.91
N PRO A 445 36.65 -8.24 18.42
CA PRO A 445 35.87 -7.42 17.50
C PRO A 445 35.56 -8.16 16.18
N GLU A 446 36.48 -8.98 15.66
CA GLU A 446 36.27 -9.81 14.47
C GLU A 446 35.20 -10.86 14.71
N GLU A 447 35.22 -11.51 15.89
CA GLU A 447 34.20 -12.49 16.25
C GLU A 447 32.82 -11.83 16.42
N LEU A 448 32.76 -10.63 17.00
CA LEU A 448 31.52 -9.86 17.08
C LEU A 448 30.97 -9.56 15.68
N GLN A 449 31.84 -9.16 14.74
CA GLN A 449 31.41 -8.87 13.36
C GLN A 449 30.82 -10.12 12.70
N GLN A 450 31.54 -11.25 12.76
CA GLN A 450 31.09 -12.51 12.18
C GLN A 450 29.75 -12.96 12.76
N ARG A 451 29.55 -12.81 14.08
CA ARG A 451 28.29 -13.15 14.75
C ARG A 451 27.14 -12.24 14.32
N LEU A 452 27.38 -10.94 14.17
CA LEU A 452 26.40 -9.99 13.66
C LEU A 452 26.00 -10.32 12.22
N GLU A 453 26.96 -10.56 11.34
CA GLU A 453 26.74 -10.98 9.95
C GLU A 453 25.94 -12.30 9.87
N THR A 454 26.30 -13.29 10.69
CA THR A 454 25.55 -14.57 10.79
C THR A 454 24.12 -14.33 11.29
N GLY A 455 23.94 -13.42 12.25
CA GLY A 455 22.62 -13.00 12.72
C GLY A 455 21.75 -12.40 11.61
N LEU A 456 22.34 -11.63 10.69
CA LEU A 456 21.62 -11.11 9.51
C LEU A 456 21.14 -12.23 8.59
N ALA A 457 21.97 -13.25 8.39
CA ALA A 457 21.62 -14.39 7.55
C ALA A 457 20.34 -15.10 8.03
N VAL A 458 20.11 -15.10 9.35
CA VAL A 458 18.92 -15.70 9.99
C VAL A 458 17.71 -14.76 9.97
N GLN A 459 17.94 -13.44 10.09
CA GLN A 459 16.86 -12.47 10.32
C GLN A 459 16.34 -11.78 9.06
N LEU A 460 17.13 -11.74 7.98
CA LEU A 460 16.85 -10.95 6.78
C LEU A 460 16.65 -11.84 5.55
N THR A 461 15.90 -11.33 4.57
CA THR A 461 15.79 -11.96 3.25
C THR A 461 17.12 -11.89 2.49
N PRO A 462 17.39 -12.79 1.52
CA PRO A 462 18.63 -12.76 0.73
C PRO A 462 18.89 -11.44 0.01
N GLU A 463 17.84 -10.70 -0.36
CA GLU A 463 17.99 -9.37 -0.96
C GLU A 463 18.44 -8.32 0.06
N GLN A 464 17.82 -8.31 1.24
CA GLN A 464 18.20 -7.40 2.33
C GLN A 464 19.63 -7.68 2.81
N GLN A 465 20.03 -8.95 2.90
CA GLN A 465 21.40 -9.33 3.26
C GLN A 465 22.45 -8.75 2.30
N ARG A 466 22.14 -8.57 1.01
CA ARG A 466 23.05 -7.95 0.05
C ARG A 466 23.17 -6.44 0.18
N LYS A 467 22.18 -5.79 0.80
CA LYS A 467 22.09 -4.32 0.88
C LYS A 467 22.46 -3.77 2.27
N ILE A 468 22.38 -4.61 3.30
CA ILE A 468 22.78 -4.26 4.66
C ILE A 468 24.20 -4.74 4.94
N SER A 469 25.08 -3.81 5.28
CA SER A 469 26.47 -4.10 5.65
C SER A 469 26.69 -3.97 7.15
N VAL A 470 27.57 -4.79 7.71
CA VAL A 470 27.97 -4.74 9.13
C VAL A 470 29.45 -4.40 9.23
N ARG A 471 29.80 -3.58 10.22
CA ARG A 471 31.19 -3.32 10.57
C ARG A 471 31.37 -3.18 12.08
N VAL A 472 32.45 -3.73 12.61
CA VAL A 472 32.87 -3.50 14.00
C VAL A 472 34.13 -2.66 14.00
N ILE A 473 34.15 -1.58 14.78
CA ILE A 473 35.35 -0.76 14.99
C ILE A 473 35.88 -1.03 16.39
N ASP A 474 37.13 -1.49 16.49
CA ASP A 474 37.85 -1.55 17.76
C ASP A 474 38.31 -0.14 18.17
N VAL A 475 37.67 0.38 19.21
CA VAL A 475 38.01 1.65 19.86
C VAL A 475 38.63 1.45 21.23
N SER A 476 39.05 0.23 21.58
CA SER A 476 39.82 -0.04 22.79
C SER A 476 41.18 0.66 22.73
N LYS A 477 41.78 0.90 23.89
CA LYS A 477 43.15 1.40 23.96
C LYS A 477 44.12 0.35 23.38
N PRO A 478 45.00 0.72 22.43
CA PRO A 478 45.98 -0.20 21.84
C PRO A 478 46.96 -0.82 22.84
#